data_AF-A0A9N8NAF0-F1
#
_entry.id   AF-A0A9N8NAF0-F1
#
_cell.length_a   1.000
_cell.length_b   1.000
_cell.length_c   1.000
_cell.angle_alpha   90.00
_cell.angle_beta   90.00
_cell.angle_gamma   90.00
#
_symmetry.space_group_name_H-M   'P 1'
#
loop_
_entity.id
_entity.type
_entity.pdbx_description
1 polymer ?
#
loop_
_entity_poly.entity_id
_entity_poly.type
_entity_poly.pdbx_seq_one_letter_code
_entity_poly.pdbx_strand_id
1 'polypeptide(L)' 'MKIQSTIRAASLAGLCAALLSACVVEPGRPPQPAPLVEVVPAAPAPGYHWVKGHYRWEGNHWAWVPGHWVG' A
#
# COMPACT_ATOMS: atom_id res chain seq x y z
N MET A 1 -49.84 -5.28 16.37
CA MET A 1 -48.92 -6.10 15.53
C MET A 1 -48.11 -5.27 14.52
N LYS A 2 -48.70 -4.27 13.85
CA LYS A 2 -47.99 -3.41 12.86
C LYS A 2 -46.80 -2.62 13.44
N ILE A 3 -46.97 -2.04 14.64
CA ILE A 3 -45.94 -1.27 15.35
C ILE A 3 -44.72 -2.11 15.75
N GLN A 4 -44.93 -3.38 16.13
CA GLN A 4 -43.83 -4.28 16.52
C GLN A 4 -42.98 -4.69 15.30
N SER A 5 -43.62 -4.85 14.13
CA SER A 5 -42.91 -5.15 12.88
C SER A 5 -42.09 -3.97 12.38
N THR A 6 -42.60 -2.73 12.50
CA THR A 6 -41.87 -1.52 12.11
C THR A 6 -40.69 -1.25 13.03
N ILE A 7 -40.82 -1.49 14.34
CA ILE A 7 -39.71 -1.36 15.29
C ILE A 7 -38.59 -2.34 14.94
N ARG A 8 -38.92 -3.63 14.72
CA ARG A 8 -37.93 -4.64 14.33
C ARG A 8 -37.20 -4.30 13.03
N ALA A 9 -37.94 -3.84 12.02
CA ALA A 9 -37.34 -3.45 10.73
C ALA A 9 -36.39 -2.25 10.87
N ALA A 10 -36.79 -1.24 11.66
CA ALA A 10 -35.97 -0.07 11.94
C ALA A 10 -34.70 -0.42 12.74
N SER A 11 -34.82 -1.29 13.75
CA SER A 11 -33.66 -1.76 14.52
C SER A 11 -32.68 -2.54 13.66
N LEU A 12 -33.18 -3.41 12.77
CA LEU A 12 -32.33 -4.18 11.86
C LEU A 12 -31.61 -3.28 10.87
N ALA A 13 -32.32 -2.30 10.28
CA ALA A 13 -31.72 -1.34 9.36
C ALA A 13 -30.66 -0.47 10.05
N GLY A 14 -30.92 -0.01 11.28
CA GLY A 14 -29.96 0.76 12.08
C GLY A 14 -28.69 -0.04 12.41
N LEU A 15 -28.85 -1.32 12.78
CA LEU A 15 -27.71 -2.20 13.04
C LEU A 15 -26.88 -2.46 11.78
N CYS A 16 -27.52 -2.72 10.64
CA CYS A 16 -26.82 -2.91 9.36
C CYS A 16 -26.03 -1.67 8.96
N ALA A 17 -26.60 -0.47 9.11
CA ALA A 17 -25.91 0.78 8.79
C ALA A 17 -24.66 1.00 9.66
N ALA A 18 -24.75 0.69 10.97
CA ALA A 18 -23.63 0.82 11.89
C ALA A 18 -22.48 -0.17 11.62
N LEU A 19 -22.80 -1.38 11.12
CA LEU A 19 -21.78 -2.37 10.76
C LEU A 19 -21.06 -2.04 9.46
N LEU A 20 -21.68 -1.26 8.57
CA LEU A 20 -21.14 -0.90 7.25
C LEU A 20 -20.37 0.43 7.27
N SER A 21 -20.36 1.17 8.39
CA SER A 21 -19.81 2.53 8.46
C SER A 21 -18.31 2.62 8.80
N ALA A 22 -17.55 1.54 8.73
CA ALA A 22 -16.11 1.57 8.98
C ALA A 22 -15.34 1.95 7.70
N CYS A 23 -14.94 3.22 7.58
CA CYS A 23 -13.89 3.63 6.64
C CYS A 23 -12.54 3.58 7.36
N VAL A 24 -11.74 2.54 7.08
CA VAL A 24 -10.33 2.52 7.50
C VAL A 24 -9.55 3.37 6.50
N VAL A 25 -9.07 4.52 6.97
CA VAL A 25 -8.09 5.32 6.23
C VAL A 25 -6.71 4.80 6.61
N GLU A 26 -5.99 4.23 5.64
CA GLU A 26 -4.59 3.86 5.83
C GLU A 26 -3.81 5.13 6.23
N PRO A 27 -3.02 5.13 7.33
CA PRO A 27 -2.14 6.24 7.64
C PRO A 27 -1.27 6.58 6.42
N GLY A 28 -1.11 7.87 6.14
CA GLY A 28 -0.23 8.31 5.06
C GLY A 28 1.19 7.74 5.25
N ARG A 29 1.79 7.25 4.17
CA ARG A 29 3.16 6.72 4.22
C ARG A 29 4.12 7.85 4.63
N PRO A 30 5.13 7.58 5.48
CA PRO A 30 6.17 8.55 5.77
C PRO A 30 6.91 8.93 4.48
N PRO A 31 7.54 10.11 4.42
CA PRO A 31 8.33 10.51 3.26
C PRO A 31 9.42 9.48 2.98
N GLN A 32 9.68 9.24 1.70
CA GLN A 32 10.76 8.35 1.28
C GLN A 32 12.11 8.93 1.74
N PRO A 33 13.02 8.10 2.30
CA PRO A 33 14.38 8.54 2.59
C PRO A 33 15.14 8.93 1.30
N ALA A 34 16.29 9.58 1.48
CA ALA A 34 17.19 9.84 0.36
C ALA A 34 17.57 8.51 -0.34
N PRO A 35 17.61 8.48 -1.69
CA PRO A 35 18.11 7.33 -2.43
C PRO A 35 19.51 6.93 -1.97
N LEU A 36 19.76 5.62 -1.88
CA LEU A 36 21.10 5.13 -1.59
C LEU A 36 22.01 5.40 -2.79
N VAL A 37 23.26 5.76 -2.49
CA VAL A 37 24.32 5.82 -3.50
C VAL A 37 24.82 4.40 -3.70
N GLU A 38 24.48 3.81 -4.83
CA GLU A 38 24.94 2.47 -5.22
C GLU A 38 26.25 2.57 -6.00
N VAL A 39 27.21 1.72 -5.62
CA VAL A 39 28.40 1.49 -6.45
C VAL A 39 27.97 0.58 -7.60
N VAL A 40 28.00 1.10 -8.82
CA VAL A 40 27.65 0.33 -10.02
C VAL A 40 28.81 -0.64 -10.32
N PRO A 41 28.58 -1.97 -10.30
CA PRO A 41 29.61 -2.95 -10.66
C PRO A 41 29.94 -2.88 -12.16
N ALA A 42 30.96 -3.59 -12.62
CA ALA A 42 31.28 -3.63 -14.05
C ALA A 42 30.10 -4.20 -14.88
N ALA A 43 29.91 -3.68 -16.09
CA ALA A 43 28.88 -4.17 -17.00
C ALA A 43 29.17 -5.63 -17.42
N PRO A 44 28.17 -6.53 -17.48
CA PRO A 44 28.38 -7.92 -17.85
C PRO A 44 28.86 -8.11 -19.30
N ALA A 45 28.34 -7.30 -20.22
CA ALA A 45 28.70 -7.30 -21.64
C ALA A 45 28.32 -5.96 -22.31
N PRO A 46 28.80 -5.67 -23.54
CA PRO A 46 28.34 -4.53 -24.31
C PRO A 46 26.82 -4.53 -24.53
N GLY A 47 26.20 -3.36 -24.50
CA GLY A 47 24.74 -3.20 -24.70
C GLY A 47 23.92 -3.20 -23.40
N TYR A 48 24.49 -3.65 -22.28
CA TYR A 48 23.80 -3.59 -20.99
C TYR A 48 23.69 -2.15 -20.48
N HIS A 49 22.53 -1.81 -19.92
CA HIS A 49 22.27 -0.54 -19.25
C HIS A 49 21.95 -0.77 -17.77
N TRP A 50 22.43 0.14 -16.93
CA TRP A 50 22.20 0.07 -15.49
C TRP A 50 20.84 0.68 -15.15
N VAL A 51 19.99 -0.10 -14.48
CA VAL A 51 18.75 0.37 -13.88
C VAL A 51 19.03 0.67 -12.41
N LYS A 52 18.89 1.94 -12.02
CA LYS A 52 19.11 2.38 -10.63
C LYS A 52 18.14 1.70 -9.67
N GLY A 53 18.60 1.39 -8.45
CA GLY A 53 17.75 0.95 -7.37
C GLY A 53 16.70 2.00 -6.99
N HIS A 54 15.66 1.55 -6.31
CA HIS A 54 14.56 2.41 -5.86
C HIS A 54 13.95 1.87 -4.56
N TYR A 55 13.21 2.72 -3.85
CA TYR A 55 12.45 2.27 -2.70
C TYR A 55 11.11 1.67 -3.11
N ARG A 56 10.75 0.55 -2.48
CA ARG A 56 9.43 -0.08 -2.53
C ARG A 56 8.78 0.02 -1.14
N TRP A 57 7.50 0.38 -1.10
CA TRP A 57 6.73 0.32 0.15
C TRP A 57 6.28 -1.12 0.39
N GLU A 58 6.74 -1.73 1.46
CA GLU A 58 6.44 -3.12 1.81
C GLU A 58 6.49 -3.31 3.33
N GLY A 59 5.60 -4.10 3.92
CA GLY A 59 5.63 -4.40 5.36
C GLY A 59 5.68 -3.15 6.25
N ASN A 60 4.93 -2.11 5.89
CA ASN A 60 4.87 -0.82 6.60
C ASN A 60 6.21 -0.06 6.71
N HIS A 61 7.14 -0.28 5.77
CA HIS A 61 8.39 0.48 5.70
C HIS A 61 8.85 0.66 4.24
N TRP A 62 9.85 1.54 4.07
CA TRP A 62 10.56 1.70 2.80
C TRP A 62 11.67 0.66 2.69
N ALA A 63 11.50 -0.32 1.80
CA ALA A 63 12.52 -1.32 1.48
C ALA A 63 13.33 -0.87 0.25
N TRP A 64 14.66 -0.90 0.34
CA TRP A 64 15.52 -0.63 -0.81
C TRP A 64 15.55 -1.83 -1.75
N VAL A 65 15.25 -1.61 -3.03
CA VAL A 65 15.42 -2.59 -4.10
C VAL A 65 16.70 -2.24 -4.86
N PRO A 66 17.75 -3.09 -4.80
CA PRO A 66 19.01 -2.80 -5.48
C PRO A 66 18.86 -2.63 -6.99
N GLY A 67 19.71 -1.77 -7.55
CA GLY A 67 19.84 -1.65 -9.00
C GLY A 67 20.36 -2.93 -9.65
N HIS A 68 20.14 -3.05 -10.96
CA HIS A 68 20.58 -4.21 -11.72
C HIS A 68 20.90 -3.86 -13.18
N TRP A 69 21.64 -4.75 -13.82
CA TRP A 69 21.95 -4.67 -15.24
C TRP A 69 20.81 -5.26 -16.08
N VAL A 70 20.41 -4.55 -17.15
CA VAL A 70 19.45 -5.02 -18.15
C VAL A 70 20.12 -5.00 -19.52
N GLY A 71 19.99 -6.09 -20.28
CA GLY A 71 20.59 -6.29 -21.59
C GLY A 71 19.60 -6.20 -22.74
#